data_AF-A0A8B9AI67-F1
#
_entry.id   AF-A0A8B9AI67-F1
#
_cell.length_a   1.000
_cell.length_b   1.000
_cell.length_c   1.000
_cell.angle_alpha   90.00
_cell.angle_beta   90.00
_cell.angle_gamma   90.00
#
_symmetry.space_group_name_H-M   'P 1'
#
loop_
_entity.id
_entity.type
_entity.pdbx_description
1 polymer ?
#
loop_
_entity_poly.entity_id
_entity_poly.type
_entity_poly.pdbx_seq_one_letter_code
_entity_poly.pdbx_strand_id
1 'polypeptide(L)'
;MEKVFNALRCPDEDRVTFATFMLLEEADIWWNVKREKMGQNAASLTWEGFKELFRDKYIPQSVENERERAEKFESELRARIRQQVSTFELSSYKDVVNKAVVVERGLNDTQEERERIWKKRNRQAELQNKHGRNTESKPKKQTTVNDKTQHKDTGHRADTCPNRREQQT
;
A
#
# COMPACT_ATOMS: atom_id res chain seq x y z
N MET A 1 -17.66 30.30 -3.00
CA MET A 1 -17.71 31.74 -2.66
C MET A 1 -16.79 32.61 -3.49
N GLU A 2 -15.54 32.22 -3.79
CA GLU A 2 -14.61 33.10 -4.53
C GLU A 2 -15.14 33.57 -5.89
N LYS A 3 -15.79 32.70 -6.67
CA LYS A 3 -16.42 33.10 -7.94
C LYS A 3 -17.48 34.20 -7.77
N VAL A 4 -18.27 34.14 -6.71
CA VAL A 4 -19.31 35.13 -6.38
C VAL A 4 -18.66 36.45 -5.97
N PHE A 5 -17.67 36.42 -5.08
CA PHE A 5 -16.95 37.62 -4.66
C PHE A 5 -16.21 38.29 -5.81
N ASN A 6 -15.61 37.51 -6.72
CA ASN A 6 -14.96 38.04 -7.91
C ASN A 6 -15.97 38.70 -8.86
N ALA A 7 -17.12 38.06 -9.10
CA ALA A 7 -18.18 38.61 -9.94
C ALA A 7 -18.76 39.92 -9.37
N LEU A 8 -18.91 40.00 -8.04
CA LEU A 8 -19.41 41.18 -7.33
C LEU A 8 -18.32 42.24 -7.07
N ARG A 9 -17.06 41.98 -7.44
CA ARG A 9 -15.90 42.83 -7.12
C ARG A 9 -15.84 43.18 -5.62
N CYS A 10 -16.17 42.21 -4.78
CA CYS A 10 -16.20 42.36 -3.33
C CYS A 10 -14.79 42.66 -2.80
N PRO A 11 -14.59 43.77 -2.05
CA PRO A 11 -13.35 44.05 -1.35
C PRO A 11 -13.01 42.93 -0.38
N ASP A 12 -11.71 42.65 -0.18
CA ASP A 12 -11.25 41.55 0.69
C ASP A 12 -11.66 41.76 2.15
N GLU A 13 -11.75 43.01 2.59
CA GLU A 13 -12.17 43.42 3.94
C GLU A 13 -13.60 42.97 4.26
N ASP A 14 -14.49 42.94 3.27
CA ASP A 14 -15.90 42.59 3.46
C ASP A 14 -16.20 41.10 3.27
N ARG A 15 -15.27 40.34 2.68
CA ARG A 15 -15.51 38.94 2.29
C ARG A 15 -15.83 38.05 3.48
N VAL A 16 -15.16 38.24 4.62
CA VAL A 16 -15.40 37.47 5.85
C VAL A 16 -16.81 37.76 6.36
N THR A 17 -17.20 39.03 6.43
CA THR A 17 -18.53 39.45 6.86
C THR A 17 -19.63 38.82 6.00
N PHE A 18 -19.50 38.89 4.67
CA PHE A 18 -20.49 38.28 3.79
C PHE A 18 -20.49 36.75 3.88
N ALA A 19 -19.31 36.11 3.85
CA ALA A 19 -19.22 34.65 3.91
C ALA A 19 -19.85 34.09 5.20
N THR A 20 -19.61 34.77 6.32
CA THR A 20 -20.13 34.35 7.63
C THR A 20 -21.64 34.55 7.75
N PHE A 21 -22.18 35.59 7.12
CA PHE A 21 -23.62 35.78 7.00
C PHE A 21 -24.32 34.69 6.18
N MET A 22 -23.60 34.04 5.26
CA MET A 22 -24.12 32.93 4.46
C MET A 22 -23.91 31.55 5.11
N LEU A 23 -23.25 31.47 6.27
CA LEU A 23 -23.16 30.21 7.00
C LEU A 23 -24.52 29.85 7.57
N LEU A 24 -24.84 28.56 7.55
CA LEU A 24 -26.10 28.02 8.04
C LEU A 24 -25.82 26.89 9.04
N GLU A 25 -26.79 26.66 9.92
CA GLU A 25 -26.82 25.53 10.84
C GLU A 25 -25.52 25.40 11.67
N GLU A 26 -24.88 24.23 11.65
CA GLU A 26 -23.66 23.95 12.42
C GLU A 26 -22.51 24.92 12.10
N ALA A 27 -22.43 25.39 10.85
CA ALA A 27 -21.37 26.29 10.43
C ALA A 27 -21.49 27.68 11.05
N ASP A 28 -22.71 28.21 11.15
CA ASP A 28 -22.94 29.49 11.82
C ASP A 28 -22.67 29.36 13.34
N ILE A 29 -23.18 28.29 13.97
CA ILE A 29 -22.94 28.03 15.40
C ILE A 29 -21.44 27.95 15.69
N TRP A 30 -20.69 27.18 14.90
CA TRP A 30 -19.24 27.07 15.05
C TRP A 30 -18.55 28.42 14.89
N TRP A 31 -18.91 29.18 13.85
CA TRP A 31 -18.28 30.46 13.59
C TRP A 31 -18.53 31.45 14.72
N ASN A 32 -19.74 31.50 15.28
CA ASN A 32 -20.08 32.35 16.42
C ASN A 32 -19.23 32.01 17.65
N VAL A 33 -19.07 30.73 17.98
CA VAL A 33 -18.20 30.27 19.09
C VAL A 33 -16.72 30.58 18.79
N LYS A 34 -16.26 30.37 17.56
CA LYS A 34 -14.88 30.65 17.16
C LYS A 34 -14.59 32.15 17.24
N ARG A 35 -15.51 32.99 16.78
CA ARG A 35 -15.44 34.45 16.83
C ARG A 35 -15.38 34.96 18.26
N GLU A 36 -16.23 34.45 19.14
CA GLU A 36 -16.22 34.80 20.57
C GLU A 36 -14.86 34.49 21.21
N LYS A 37 -14.30 33.30 20.94
CA LYS A 37 -12.97 32.91 21.43
C LYS A 37 -11.83 33.79 20.89
N MET A 38 -11.98 34.35 19.68
CA MET A 38 -10.98 35.22 19.07
C MET A 38 -11.08 36.68 19.57
N GLY A 39 -12.23 37.10 20.11
CA GLY A 39 -12.42 38.46 20.63
C GLY A 39 -12.09 39.54 19.59
N GLN A 40 -11.26 40.51 19.96
CA GLN A 40 -10.85 41.60 19.05
C GLN A 40 -10.07 41.12 17.82
N ASN A 41 -9.40 39.97 17.90
CA ASN A 41 -8.67 39.42 16.76
C ASN A 41 -9.60 38.95 15.63
N ALA A 42 -10.88 38.71 15.92
CA ALA A 42 -11.84 38.37 14.88
C ALA A 42 -12.15 39.54 13.94
N ALA A 43 -12.04 40.78 14.44
CA ALA A 43 -12.31 41.98 13.63
C ALA A 43 -11.19 42.26 12.62
N SER A 44 -9.96 41.81 12.90
CA SER A 44 -8.80 41.93 12.00
C SER A 44 -8.56 40.67 11.17
N LEU A 45 -9.47 39.70 11.18
CA LEU A 45 -9.30 38.44 10.45
C LEU A 45 -9.42 38.69 8.93
N THR A 46 -8.36 38.32 8.20
CA THR A 46 -8.35 38.40 6.74
C THR A 46 -9.20 37.30 6.10
N TRP A 47 -9.59 37.50 4.83
CA TRP A 47 -10.28 36.46 4.06
C TRP A 47 -9.48 35.14 4.01
N GLU A 48 -8.16 35.21 3.87
CA GLU A 48 -7.31 34.02 3.86
C GLU A 48 -7.32 33.31 5.22
N GLY A 49 -7.19 34.06 6.32
CA GLY A 49 -7.25 33.49 7.67
C GLY A 49 -8.61 32.84 7.97
N PHE A 50 -9.71 33.44 7.50
CA PHE A 50 -11.02 32.80 7.59
C PHE A 50 -11.07 31.48 6.80
N LYS A 51 -10.55 31.45 5.57
CA LYS A 51 -10.50 30.22 4.77
C LYS A 51 -9.69 29.14 5.47
N GLU A 52 -8.54 29.44 6.03
CA GLU A 52 -7.73 28.48 6.79
C GLU A 52 -8.50 27.90 7.97
N LEU A 53 -9.12 28.75 8.80
CA LEU A 53 -9.93 28.30 9.93
C LEU A 53 -11.13 27.45 9.51
N PHE A 54 -11.80 27.84 8.42
CA PHE A 54 -12.93 27.11 7.89
C PHE A 54 -12.52 25.76 7.33
N ARG A 55 -11.40 25.71 6.60
CA ARG A 55 -10.82 24.46 6.09
C ARG A 55 -10.42 23.53 7.21
N ASP A 56 -9.70 24.02 8.21
CA ASP A 56 -9.28 23.21 9.37
C ASP A 56 -10.47 22.57 10.10
N LYS A 57 -11.60 23.27 10.19
CA LYS A 57 -12.83 22.76 10.81
C LYS A 57 -13.58 21.75 9.94
N TYR A 58 -13.75 22.02 8.65
CA TYR A 58 -14.70 21.30 7.79
C TYR A 58 -14.07 20.44 6.71
N ILE A 59 -12.81 20.66 6.37
CA ILE A 59 -12.06 19.86 5.41
C ILE A 59 -11.10 18.96 6.20
N PRO A 60 -11.36 17.64 6.22
CA PRO A 60 -10.41 16.70 6.82
C PRO A 60 -9.05 16.80 6.13
N GLN A 61 -7.96 16.79 6.90
CA GLN A 61 -6.57 16.75 6.40
C GLN A 61 -6.33 15.62 5.37
N SER A 62 -7.10 14.54 5.45
CA SER A 62 -7.06 13.42 4.51
C SER A 62 -7.51 13.76 3.07
N VAL A 63 -8.18 14.91 2.88
CA VAL A 63 -8.54 15.46 1.58
C VAL A 63 -7.45 16.41 1.07
N GLU A 64 -6.80 17.18 1.95
CA GLU A 64 -5.72 18.11 1.57
C GLU A 64 -4.47 17.36 1.09
N ASN A 65 -4.18 16.20 1.67
CA ASN A 65 -3.02 15.37 1.33
C ASN A 65 -3.38 14.11 0.53
N GLU A 66 -4.24 14.25 -0.49
CA GLU A 66 -4.61 13.13 -1.38
C GLU A 66 -3.39 12.39 -1.94
N ARG A 67 -2.35 13.15 -2.30
CA ARG A 67 -1.08 12.62 -2.79
C ARG A 67 -0.33 11.81 -1.75
N GLU A 68 -0.19 12.33 -0.53
CA GLU A 68 0.47 11.59 0.57
C GLU A 68 -0.29 10.29 0.87
N ARG A 69 -1.63 10.35 0.84
CA ARG A 69 -2.49 9.19 1.01
C ARG A 69 -2.28 8.16 -0.11
N ALA A 70 -2.12 8.61 -1.35
CA ALA A 70 -1.83 7.76 -2.50
C ALA A 70 -0.45 7.10 -2.36
N GLU A 71 0.59 7.88 -2.05
CA GLU A 71 1.97 7.42 -1.87
C GLU A 71 2.09 6.42 -0.72
N LYS A 72 1.44 6.70 0.42
CA LYS A 72 1.40 5.79 1.56
C LYS A 72 0.75 4.46 1.19
N PHE A 73 -0.41 4.50 0.54
CA PHE A 73 -1.08 3.28 0.09
C PHE A 73 -0.21 2.47 -0.88
N GLU A 74 0.41 3.13 -1.87
CA GLU A 74 1.33 2.47 -2.80
C GLU A 74 2.51 1.80 -2.08
N SER A 75 3.07 2.46 -1.05
CA SER A 75 4.19 1.92 -0.27
C SER A 75 3.83 0.62 0.46
N GLU A 76 2.57 0.51 0.93
CA GLU A 76 2.03 -0.64 1.67
C GLU A 76 1.62 -1.80 0.74
N LEU A 77 1.57 -1.60 -0.58
CA LEU A 77 1.29 -2.67 -1.54
C LEU A 77 2.39 -3.75 -1.51
N ARG A 78 1.98 -5.00 -1.77
CA ARG A 78 2.93 -6.11 -1.99
C ARG A 78 3.90 -5.75 -3.11
N ALA A 79 5.19 -6.10 -2.93
CA ALA A 79 6.27 -5.67 -3.82
C ALA A 79 5.99 -5.88 -5.31
N ARG A 80 5.41 -7.03 -5.68
CA ARG A 80 5.07 -7.35 -7.08
C ARG A 80 3.98 -6.45 -7.66
N ILE A 81 2.97 -6.10 -6.86
CA ILE A 81 1.89 -5.19 -7.28
C ILE A 81 2.45 -3.77 -7.35
N ARG A 82 3.17 -3.33 -6.30
CA ARG A 82 3.80 -2.01 -6.23
C ARG A 82 4.69 -1.73 -7.42
N GLN A 83 5.56 -2.67 -7.80
CA GLN A 83 6.46 -2.52 -8.95
C GLN A 83 5.71 -2.25 -10.27
N GLN A 84 4.50 -2.80 -10.44
CA GLN A 84 3.71 -2.53 -11.64
C GLN A 84 2.92 -1.23 -11.53
N VAL A 85 2.38 -0.92 -10.35
CA VAL A 85 1.64 0.32 -10.12
C VAL A 85 2.55 1.55 -10.25
N SER A 86 3.80 1.48 -9.78
CA SER A 86 4.76 2.59 -9.82
C SER A 86 5.13 3.02 -11.24
N THR A 87 4.89 2.19 -12.26
CA THR A 87 5.12 2.55 -13.66
C THR A 87 4.13 3.59 -14.21
N PHE A 88 3.06 3.89 -13.46
CA PHE A 88 1.98 4.76 -13.90
C PHE A 88 1.98 6.15 -13.24
N GLU A 89 2.93 6.47 -12.35
CA GLU A 89 3.09 7.79 -11.70
C GLU A 89 1.77 8.41 -11.19
N LEU A 90 0.99 7.63 -10.43
CA LEU A 90 -0.37 8.01 -10.03
C LEU A 90 -0.34 8.87 -8.75
N SER A 91 -1.07 9.99 -8.75
CA SER A 91 -1.08 10.96 -7.64
C SER A 91 -2.38 11.00 -6.83
N SER A 92 -3.40 10.24 -7.22
CA SER A 92 -4.66 10.12 -6.48
C SER A 92 -4.78 8.74 -5.85
N TYR A 93 -5.25 8.71 -4.59
CA TYR A 93 -5.54 7.47 -3.88
C TYR A 93 -6.50 6.57 -4.68
N LYS A 94 -7.51 7.17 -5.33
CA LYS A 94 -8.48 6.44 -6.15
C LYS A 94 -7.79 5.73 -7.32
N ASP A 95 -6.87 6.40 -7.98
CA ASP A 95 -6.20 5.87 -9.16
C ASP A 95 -5.22 4.76 -8.77
N VAL A 96 -4.45 4.95 -7.70
CA VAL A 96 -3.52 3.92 -7.17
C VAL A 96 -4.29 2.66 -6.78
N VAL A 97 -5.40 2.79 -6.04
CA VAL A 97 -6.25 1.65 -5.64
C VAL A 97 -6.79 0.92 -6.87
N ASN A 98 -7.40 1.65 -7.81
CA ASN A 98 -8.01 1.05 -9.00
C ASN A 98 -6.96 0.31 -9.84
N LYS A 99 -5.78 0.90 -10.03
CA LYS A 99 -4.69 0.27 -10.77
C LYS A 99 -4.17 -0.96 -10.04
N ALA A 100 -3.97 -0.89 -8.72
CA ALA A 100 -3.49 -2.02 -7.92
C ALA A 100 -4.42 -3.24 -8.05
N VAL A 101 -5.74 -3.03 -8.03
CA VAL A 101 -6.73 -4.11 -8.20
C VAL A 101 -6.65 -4.73 -9.60
N VAL A 102 -6.47 -3.92 -10.65
CA VAL A 102 -6.31 -4.44 -12.02
C VAL A 102 -5.04 -5.27 -12.15
N VAL A 103 -3.93 -4.76 -11.61
CA VAL A 103 -2.64 -5.46 -11.57
C VAL A 103 -2.76 -6.78 -10.83
N GLU A 104 -3.33 -6.77 -9.62
CA GLU A 104 -3.48 -7.98 -8.80
C GLU A 104 -4.25 -9.08 -9.53
N ARG A 105 -5.37 -8.72 -10.19
CA ARG A 105 -6.13 -9.66 -11.01
C ARG A 105 -5.29 -10.28 -12.12
N GLY A 106 -4.61 -9.47 -12.92
CA GLY A 106 -3.76 -9.98 -14.01
C GLY A 106 -2.60 -10.87 -13.52
N LEU A 107 -2.03 -10.57 -12.35
CA LEU A 107 -0.98 -11.39 -11.76
C LEU A 107 -1.51 -12.74 -11.24
N ASN A 108 -2.70 -12.74 -10.63
CA ASN A 108 -3.35 -13.97 -10.18
C ASN A 108 -3.71 -14.88 -11.36
N ASP A 109 -4.30 -14.33 -12.43
CA ASP A 109 -4.63 -15.09 -13.64
C ASP A 109 -3.38 -15.76 -14.23
N THR A 110 -2.27 -15.01 -14.30
CA THR A 110 -0.98 -15.55 -14.78
C THR A 110 -0.43 -16.64 -13.87
N GLN A 111 -0.63 -16.51 -12.55
CA GLN A 111 -0.18 -17.49 -11.58
C GLN A 111 -1.01 -18.78 -11.66
N GLU A 112 -2.33 -18.66 -11.74
CA GLU A 112 -3.22 -19.80 -11.92
C GLU A 112 -2.88 -20.59 -13.18
N GLU A 113 -2.62 -19.91 -14.30
CA GLU A 113 -2.26 -20.60 -15.54
C GLU A 113 -0.94 -21.37 -15.42
N ARG A 114 0.08 -20.76 -14.78
CA ARG A 114 1.34 -21.46 -14.48
C ARG A 114 1.13 -22.69 -13.61
N GLU A 115 0.28 -22.59 -12.59
CA GLU A 115 -0.08 -23.72 -11.74
C GLU A 115 -0.83 -24.81 -12.51
N ARG A 116 -1.74 -24.46 -13.41
CA ARG A 116 -2.45 -25.42 -14.28
C ARG A 116 -1.48 -26.17 -15.19
N ILE A 117 -0.53 -25.47 -15.80
CA ILE A 117 0.51 -26.06 -16.65
C ILE A 117 1.41 -26.99 -15.84
N TRP A 118 1.88 -26.55 -14.67
CA TRP A 118 2.71 -27.36 -13.77
C TRP A 118 1.98 -28.63 -13.32
N LYS A 119 0.70 -28.53 -12.91
CA LYS A 119 -0.14 -29.68 -12.53
C LYS A 119 -0.33 -30.67 -13.68
N LYS A 120 -0.51 -30.19 -14.92
CA LYS A 120 -0.61 -31.07 -16.11
C LYS A 120 0.70 -31.83 -16.35
N ARG A 121 1.84 -31.14 -16.30
CA ARG A 121 3.17 -31.75 -16.49
C ARG A 121 3.49 -32.77 -15.39
N ASN A 122 3.16 -32.47 -14.13
CA ASN A 122 3.42 -33.38 -13.02
C ASN A 122 2.58 -34.67 -13.13
N ARG A 123 1.29 -34.55 -13.49
CA ARG A 123 0.44 -35.72 -13.78
C ARG A 123 0.95 -36.57 -14.93
N GLN A 124 1.46 -35.96 -16.01
CA GLN A 124 2.06 -36.69 -17.12
C GLN A 124 3.33 -37.44 -16.71
N ALA A 125 4.19 -36.81 -15.89
CA ALA A 125 5.39 -37.45 -15.36
C ALA A 125 5.03 -38.63 -14.44
N GLU A 126 3.99 -38.52 -13.62
CA GLU A 126 3.48 -39.62 -12.78
C GLU A 126 2.95 -40.80 -13.60
N LEU A 127 2.25 -40.54 -14.70
CA LEU A 127 1.75 -41.59 -15.60
C LEU A 127 2.88 -42.32 -16.35
N GLN A 128 3.93 -41.60 -16.76
CA GLN A 128 5.11 -42.20 -17.38
C GLN A 128 5.91 -43.04 -16.38
N ASN A 129 6.01 -42.62 -15.11
CA ASN A 129 6.71 -43.35 -14.06
C ASN A 129 5.97 -44.65 -13.63
N LYS A 130 4.65 -44.76 -13.91
CA LYS A 130 3.89 -46.01 -13.73
C LYS A 130 4.18 -47.07 -14.80
N HIS A 131 4.53 -46.68 -16.03
CA HIS A 131 4.84 -47.61 -17.12
C HIS A 131 6.24 -48.25 -17.00
N GLY A 132 7.09 -47.77 -16.07
CA GLY A 132 8.42 -48.32 -15.79
C GLY A 132 8.48 -49.40 -14.70
N ARG A 133 7.35 -49.81 -14.11
CA ARG A 133 7.29 -50.85 -13.05
C ARG A 133 6.48 -52.08 -13.48
N ASN A 134 6.78 -52.66 -14.62
CA ASN A 134 6.36 -54.04 -14.94
C ASN A 134 7.48 -54.77 -15.70
N THR A 135 8.57 -55.07 -14.99
CA THR A 135 9.39 -56.27 -15.28
C THR A 135 9.67 -56.95 -13.94
N GLU A 136 8.92 -58.01 -13.72
CA GLU A 136 9.00 -58.89 -12.57
C GLU A 136 10.34 -59.65 -12.60
N SER A 137 11.10 -59.61 -11.50
CA SER A 137 12.16 -60.58 -11.21
C SER A 137 12.32 -60.71 -9.69
N LYS A 138 11.85 -61.85 -9.16
CA LYS A 138 11.91 -62.28 -7.75
C LYS A 138 13.34 -62.68 -7.32
N PRO A 139 13.60 -62.86 -6.01
CA PRO A 139 14.85 -62.47 -5.35
C PRO A 139 15.89 -63.60 -5.27
N LYS A 140 17.18 -63.24 -5.15
CA LYS A 140 18.24 -64.17 -4.74
C LYS A 140 18.83 -63.76 -3.38
N LYS A 141 18.71 -64.65 -2.40
CA LYS A 141 19.45 -64.68 -1.13
C LYS A 141 20.80 -65.40 -1.35
N GLN A 142 21.88 -64.87 -0.77
CA GLN A 142 23.03 -65.59 -0.19
C GLN A 142 23.93 -64.54 0.49
N THR A 143 23.96 -64.38 1.83
CA THR A 143 24.55 -65.19 2.92
C THR A 143 26.02 -64.81 3.22
N THR A 144 26.20 -64.13 4.37
CA THR A 144 27.38 -64.08 5.30
C THR A 144 28.66 -63.37 4.83
N VAL A 145 29.50 -62.68 5.63
CA VAL A 145 29.92 -62.80 7.04
C VAL A 145 30.36 -61.40 7.57
N ASN A 146 30.24 -61.18 8.88
CA ASN A 146 30.78 -60.05 9.67
C ASN A 146 32.30 -59.84 9.52
N ASP A 147 32.84 -58.62 9.73
CA ASP A 147 33.54 -58.22 10.98
C ASP A 147 34.05 -56.76 10.94
N LYS A 148 33.79 -56.05 12.04
CA LYS A 148 34.69 -55.11 12.78
C LYS A 148 35.38 -53.88 12.10
N THR A 149 35.00 -52.71 12.65
CA THR A 149 35.87 -51.80 13.46
C THR A 149 36.37 -50.46 12.86
N GLN A 150 36.12 -49.40 13.66
CA GLN A 150 36.83 -48.10 13.86
C GLN A 150 36.76 -47.00 12.79
N HIS A 151 36.13 -45.85 13.10
CA HIS A 151 36.67 -44.63 13.75
C HIS A 151 37.55 -43.75 12.83
N LYS A 152 37.08 -42.54 12.48
CA LYS A 152 37.59 -41.25 12.99
C LYS A 152 36.93 -40.03 12.32
N ASP A 153 36.74 -39.03 13.15
CA ASP A 153 36.28 -37.67 12.90
C ASP A 153 37.09 -36.91 11.84
N THR A 154 36.42 -35.97 11.16
CA THR A 154 36.71 -34.53 11.31
C THR A 154 35.65 -33.73 10.55
N GLY A 155 34.73 -33.11 11.29
CA GLY A 155 33.94 -32.01 10.76
C GLY A 155 34.77 -30.73 10.77
N HIS A 156 34.59 -29.85 9.80
CA HIS A 156 34.83 -28.41 9.95
C HIS A 156 33.64 -27.63 9.38
N ARG A 157 33.29 -26.62 10.16
CA ARG A 157 32.13 -25.74 10.18
C ARG A 157 32.44 -24.47 9.40
N ALA A 158 31.43 -23.85 8.78
CA ALA A 158 31.28 -22.40 8.79
C ALA A 158 29.85 -22.00 8.38
N ASP A 159 29.09 -21.64 9.40
CA ASP A 159 27.86 -20.88 9.33
C ASP A 159 28.17 -19.40 9.05
N THR A 160 27.36 -18.79 8.18
CA THR A 160 26.70 -17.47 8.35
C THR A 160 27.54 -16.18 8.38
N CYS A 161 27.20 -15.18 7.54
CA CYS A 161 26.57 -13.95 8.03
C CYS A 161 26.00 -12.98 6.95
N PRO A 162 25.01 -12.14 7.33
CA PRO A 162 24.21 -11.26 6.47
C PRO A 162 24.58 -9.76 6.59
N ASN A 163 23.78 -8.94 5.90
CA ASN A 163 23.79 -7.48 5.74
C ASN A 163 23.54 -6.64 7.04
N ARG A 164 24.13 -5.42 7.11
CA ARG A 164 23.51 -4.09 7.42
C ARG A 164 24.04 -3.26 8.61
N ARG A 165 24.09 -1.92 8.37
CA ARG A 165 24.02 -0.71 9.25
C ARG A 165 25.36 -0.02 9.54
N GLU A 166 25.58 1.22 9.08
CA GLU A 166 25.08 2.54 9.56
C GLU A 166 25.79 3.10 10.82
N GLN A 167 26.50 4.22 10.58
CA GLN A 167 26.53 5.51 11.32
C GLN A 167 27.25 5.72 12.68
N GLN A 168 27.76 6.96 12.77
CA GLN A 168 28.25 7.78 13.92
C GLN A 168 29.66 7.44 14.43
N THR A 169 30.59 8.39 14.58
CA THR A 169 30.51 9.82 14.96
C THR A 169 31.39 10.74 14.12
#